data_AF-A0A7J4TWE8-F1
#
_entry.id   AF-A0A7J4TWE8-F1
#
_cell.length_a   1.000
_cell.length_b   1.000
_cell.length_c   1.000
_cell.angle_alpha   90.00
_cell.angle_beta   90.00
_cell.angle_gamma   90.00
#
_symmetry.space_group_name_H-M   'P 1'
#
loop_
_entity.id
_entity.type
_entity.pdbx_description
1 polymer ?
#
loop_
_entity_poly.entity_id
_entity_poly.type
_entity_poly.pdbx_seq_one_letter_code
_entity_poly.pdbx_strand_id
1 'polypeptide(L)'
;MDTSILRNIGLTDSEINVYLALLELGSCTTGPLVDRSGATSSKIYEILDRLIQKGLVSYVIQAGTKYFEAVDPQRLLVYLHEKEAQLKEKEAQLSTLLPELQLKQTLSKYKSEAQIYKGMKGAKTAFDDVLKVCKKGDTIFVFVVGDVDPILNRFFIHHYAERAKRGIKTKTIFSEAGRHLYESRKNIPLFEGKVIGATSSAATIQIYGNKVNLRMGNSDNIVCVVIENEKLAKAFKEQFDLMWDQRVATYEGEQAVRNAYQSVVETTKPSEEIVVFATKPPQQSVSDYNVLWNQQLAQKAKRVRLLYSGETEANKKRASEIAEVGCETKILPTPYASPISTVVAGSTILHSVWQEKPTTFKIENKVVAEALRENFEYLWNQKVHVFEGVKQATHFFREILATLKAGEEYYVINGNYGTKAVPQLRDFFFSYHKKRSAKGIKAKFLFNQNLKDKVNHLALQPSEYKFLPAILQSPLQITFYQTKLYISLWEQEAIGFLIENKKLVDAFKSYFDLLWNQKW
;
A
#
# COMPACT_ATOMS: atom_id res chain seq x y z
N MET A 1 -43.99 2.52 79.77
CA MET A 1 -43.60 1.44 78.84
C MET A 1 -42.71 2.03 77.77
N ASP A 2 -41.62 1.36 77.40
CA ASP A 2 -40.79 1.81 76.27
C ASP A 2 -41.48 1.41 74.95
N THR A 3 -41.91 2.41 74.19
CA THR A 3 -42.64 2.23 72.92
C THR A 3 -41.74 2.43 71.70
N SER A 4 -40.43 2.68 71.91
CA SER A 4 -39.47 2.92 70.83
C SER A 4 -39.42 1.77 69.81
N ILE A 5 -39.59 0.53 70.28
CA ILE A 5 -39.62 -0.65 69.42
C ILE A 5 -40.79 -0.64 68.43
N LEU A 6 -41.97 -0.15 68.84
CA LEU A 6 -43.15 -0.06 67.96
C LEU A 6 -42.91 0.95 66.83
N ARG A 7 -42.17 2.02 67.12
CA ARG A 7 -41.73 2.98 66.10
C ARG A 7 -40.75 2.33 65.12
N ASN A 8 -39.80 1.57 65.63
CA ASN A 8 -38.77 0.93 64.82
C ASN A 8 -39.33 -0.16 63.87
N ILE A 9 -40.43 -0.82 64.24
CA ILE A 9 -41.12 -1.78 63.34
C ILE A 9 -42.06 -1.08 62.33
N GLY A 10 -42.18 0.25 62.37
CA GLY A 10 -42.84 1.05 61.34
C GLY A 10 -44.24 1.56 61.70
N LEU A 11 -44.55 1.72 62.99
CA LEU A 11 -45.71 2.49 63.44
C LEU A 11 -45.31 3.95 63.68
N THR A 12 -46.21 4.87 63.35
CA THR A 12 -46.08 6.29 63.66
C THR A 12 -46.47 6.57 65.11
N ASP A 13 -46.03 7.70 65.67
CA ASP A 13 -46.38 8.06 67.06
C ASP A 13 -47.90 8.14 67.28
N SER A 14 -48.65 8.64 66.29
CA SER A 14 -50.11 8.69 66.35
C SER A 14 -50.74 7.29 66.30
N GLU A 15 -50.20 6.37 65.49
CA GLU A 15 -50.67 4.97 65.46
C GLU A 15 -50.35 4.24 66.76
N ILE A 16 -49.17 4.46 67.34
CA ILE A 16 -48.77 3.89 68.63
C ILE A 16 -49.74 4.38 69.71
N ASN A 17 -49.97 5.68 69.80
CA ASN A 17 -50.86 6.25 70.82
C ASN A 17 -52.29 5.71 70.70
N VAL A 18 -52.82 5.59 69.47
CA VAL A 18 -54.15 5.03 69.22
C VAL A 18 -54.21 3.53 69.54
N TYR A 19 -53.20 2.76 69.15
CA TYR A 19 -53.13 1.32 69.45
C TYR A 19 -53.04 1.05 70.96
N LEU A 20 -52.22 1.81 71.69
CA LEU A 20 -52.11 1.70 73.15
C LEU A 20 -53.40 2.12 73.86
N ALA A 21 -54.05 3.19 73.39
CA ALA A 21 -55.34 3.61 73.92
C ALA A 21 -56.41 2.52 73.73
N LEU A 22 -56.42 1.80 72.60
CA LEU A 22 -57.32 0.65 72.38
C LEU A 22 -57.00 -0.55 73.28
N LEU A 23 -55.72 -0.82 73.58
CA LEU A 23 -55.34 -1.86 74.55
C LEU A 23 -55.80 -1.52 75.98
N GLU A 24 -55.83 -0.24 76.33
CA GLU A 24 -56.27 0.23 77.65
C GLU A 24 -57.80 0.29 77.77
N LEU A 25 -58.50 0.78 76.74
CA LEU A 25 -59.96 0.99 76.76
C LEU A 25 -60.76 -0.26 76.39
N GLY A 26 -60.15 -1.21 75.67
CA GLY A 26 -60.86 -2.32 75.04
C GLY A 26 -61.70 -1.86 73.84
N SER A 27 -62.76 -2.61 73.53
CA SER A 27 -63.62 -2.34 72.37
C SER A 27 -64.42 -1.04 72.55
N CYS A 28 -64.14 0.00 71.76
CA CYS A 28 -64.76 1.32 71.91
C CYS A 28 -65.04 2.04 70.58
N THR A 29 -65.85 3.09 70.62
CA THR A 29 -66.06 3.99 69.47
C THR A 29 -64.94 5.04 69.36
N THR A 30 -64.93 5.84 68.28
CA THR A 30 -63.87 6.82 68.03
C THR A 30 -63.83 7.99 69.02
N GLY A 31 -64.94 8.31 69.70
CA GLY A 31 -65.02 9.41 70.66
C GLY A 31 -64.08 9.22 71.86
N PRO A 32 -64.27 8.17 72.68
CA PRO A 32 -63.36 7.86 73.80
C PRO A 32 -61.91 7.67 73.35
N LEU A 33 -61.72 7.18 72.13
CA LEU A 33 -60.40 6.92 71.57
C LEU A 33 -59.65 8.21 71.22
N VAL A 34 -60.33 9.23 70.69
CA VAL A 34 -59.76 10.57 70.43
C VAL A 34 -59.28 11.20 71.74
N ASP A 35 -60.12 11.16 72.78
CA ASP A 35 -59.82 11.75 74.08
C ASP A 35 -58.63 11.07 74.76
N ARG A 36 -58.53 9.74 74.67
CA ARG A 36 -57.45 8.97 75.31
C ARG A 36 -56.14 8.98 74.54
N SER A 37 -56.18 8.90 73.21
CA SER A 37 -54.98 8.82 72.36
C SER A 37 -54.35 10.18 72.04
N GLY A 38 -55.09 11.28 72.24
CA GLY A 38 -54.68 12.63 71.85
C GLY A 38 -54.68 12.85 70.33
N ALA A 39 -55.24 11.92 69.55
CA ALA A 39 -55.39 12.07 68.11
C ALA A 39 -56.57 12.99 67.78
N THR A 40 -56.44 13.83 66.76
CA THR A 40 -57.54 14.70 66.31
C THR A 40 -58.66 13.90 65.65
N SER A 41 -59.93 14.24 65.91
CA SER A 41 -61.10 13.57 65.31
C SER A 41 -61.09 13.54 63.78
N SER A 42 -60.44 14.50 63.12
CA SER A 42 -60.29 14.54 61.66
C SER A 42 -59.33 13.48 61.09
N LYS A 43 -58.49 12.85 61.92
CA LYS A 43 -57.47 11.86 61.50
C LYS A 43 -57.66 10.47 62.11
N ILE A 44 -58.55 10.32 63.10
CA ILE A 44 -58.68 9.05 63.84
C ILE A 44 -59.08 7.88 62.94
N TYR A 45 -59.98 8.10 61.98
CA TYR A 45 -60.39 7.07 61.03
C TYR A 45 -59.22 6.65 60.11
N GLU A 46 -58.42 7.60 59.62
CA GLU A 46 -57.24 7.30 58.78
C GLU A 46 -56.20 6.47 59.56
N ILE A 47 -55.99 6.80 60.84
CA ILE A 47 -55.06 6.05 61.71
C ILE A 47 -55.59 4.63 61.97
N LEU A 48 -56.88 4.50 62.27
CA LEU A 48 -57.53 3.20 62.48
C LEU A 48 -57.47 2.35 61.21
N ASP A 49 -57.76 2.91 60.05
CA ASP A 49 -57.70 2.20 58.77
C ASP A 49 -56.28 1.69 58.49
N ARG A 50 -55.23 2.48 58.78
CA ARG A 50 -53.84 2.03 58.66
C ARG A 50 -53.50 0.91 59.64
N LEU A 51 -53.96 1.00 60.90
CA LEU A 51 -53.75 -0.05 61.90
C LEU A 51 -54.50 -1.34 61.53
N ILE A 52 -55.69 -1.22 60.94
CA ILE A 52 -56.46 -2.35 60.39
C ILE A 52 -55.72 -2.98 59.21
N GLN A 53 -55.19 -2.17 58.27
CA GLN A 53 -54.39 -2.67 57.16
C GLN A 53 -53.10 -3.37 57.62
N LYS A 54 -52.52 -2.92 58.75
CA LYS A 54 -51.39 -3.60 59.42
C LYS A 54 -51.82 -4.83 60.22
N GLY A 55 -53.12 -5.10 60.35
CA GLY A 55 -53.70 -6.22 61.08
C GLY A 55 -53.58 -6.11 62.61
N LEU A 56 -53.38 -4.89 63.12
CA LEU A 56 -53.17 -4.62 64.55
C LEU A 56 -54.44 -4.16 65.28
N VAL A 57 -55.46 -3.74 64.51
CA VAL A 57 -56.77 -3.32 65.02
C VAL A 57 -57.85 -4.03 64.20
N SER A 58 -58.94 -4.42 64.84
CA SER A 58 -60.16 -4.91 64.20
C SER A 58 -61.33 -4.01 64.58
N TYR A 59 -62.48 -4.22 63.93
CA TYR A 59 -63.72 -3.62 64.38
C TYR A 59 -64.88 -4.60 64.24
N VAL A 60 -65.88 -4.40 65.08
CA VAL A 60 -67.19 -5.07 65.00
C VAL A 60 -68.30 -4.02 64.90
N ILE A 61 -69.41 -4.38 64.26
CA ILE A 61 -70.57 -3.49 64.15
C ILE A 61 -71.61 -3.95 65.16
N GLN A 62 -71.92 -3.10 66.13
CA GLN A 62 -72.96 -3.35 67.12
C GLN A 62 -74.03 -2.27 67.01
N ALA A 63 -75.29 -2.66 66.81
CA ALA A 63 -76.42 -1.75 66.63
C ALA A 63 -76.15 -0.61 65.61
N GLY A 64 -75.51 -0.93 64.49
CA GLY A 64 -75.19 0.02 63.42
C GLY A 64 -73.95 0.89 63.65
N THR A 65 -73.26 0.77 64.79
CA THR A 65 -72.05 1.56 65.13
C THR A 65 -70.80 0.69 65.13
N LYS A 66 -69.68 1.20 64.58
CA LYS A 66 -68.37 0.52 64.61
C LYS A 66 -67.71 0.68 65.97
N TYR A 67 -67.36 -0.45 66.58
CA TYR A 67 -66.50 -0.54 67.76
C TYR A 67 -65.17 -1.11 67.34
N PHE A 68 -64.10 -0.38 67.63
CA PHE A 68 -62.72 -0.74 67.28
C PHE A 68 -62.05 -1.37 68.50
N GLU A 69 -61.21 -2.36 68.27
CA GLU A 69 -60.47 -3.05 69.31
C GLU A 69 -59.06 -3.39 68.82
N ALA A 70 -58.09 -3.37 69.74
CA ALA A 70 -56.75 -3.86 69.43
C ALA A 70 -56.78 -5.38 69.30
N VAL A 71 -56.14 -5.90 68.24
CA VAL A 71 -55.88 -7.33 68.09
C VAL A 71 -54.81 -7.76 69.10
N ASP A 72 -54.80 -9.05 69.47
CA ASP A 72 -53.84 -9.65 70.40
C ASP A 72 -52.40 -9.13 70.16
N PRO A 73 -51.69 -8.61 71.18
CA PRO A 73 -50.34 -8.08 71.02
C PRO A 73 -49.32 -9.04 70.40
N GLN A 74 -49.51 -10.36 70.49
CA GLN A 74 -48.66 -11.34 69.79
C GLN A 74 -48.70 -11.14 68.26
N ARG A 75 -49.77 -10.57 67.72
CA ARG A 75 -49.88 -10.21 66.29
C ARG A 75 -48.82 -9.20 65.85
N LEU A 76 -48.25 -8.40 66.75
CA LEU A 76 -47.11 -7.53 66.45
C LEU A 76 -45.89 -8.30 65.94
N LEU A 77 -45.67 -9.52 66.45
CA LEU A 77 -44.60 -10.40 65.96
C LEU A 77 -44.87 -10.88 64.54
N VAL A 78 -46.12 -11.22 64.23
CA VAL A 78 -46.49 -11.67 62.88
C VAL A 78 -46.41 -10.51 61.89
N TYR A 79 -46.85 -9.31 62.28
CA TYR A 79 -46.66 -8.08 61.50
C TYR A 79 -45.17 -7.82 61.19
N LEU A 80 -44.29 -8.02 62.18
CA LEU A 80 -42.85 -7.87 61.99
C LEU A 80 -42.28 -8.91 61.01
N HIS A 81 -42.72 -10.16 61.08
CA HIS A 81 -42.29 -11.19 60.11
C HIS A 81 -42.81 -10.92 58.69
N GLU A 82 -44.05 -10.44 58.54
CA GLU A 82 -44.60 -10.02 57.24
C GLU A 82 -43.77 -8.86 56.66
N LYS A 83 -43.35 -7.90 57.49
CA LYS A 83 -42.43 -6.82 57.11
C LYS A 83 -41.05 -7.33 56.70
N GLU A 84 -40.49 -8.29 57.42
CA GLU A 84 -39.21 -8.92 57.10
C GLU A 84 -39.27 -9.60 55.72
N ALA A 85 -40.34 -10.37 55.46
CA ALA A 85 -40.54 -11.02 54.17
C ALA A 85 -40.66 -10.01 53.02
N GLN A 86 -41.44 -8.94 53.20
CA GLN A 86 -41.55 -7.85 52.22
C GLN A 86 -40.20 -7.14 51.98
N LEU A 87 -39.38 -6.97 53.01
CA LEU A 87 -38.04 -6.40 52.87
C LEU A 87 -37.11 -7.32 52.07
N LYS A 88 -37.12 -8.63 52.33
CA LYS A 88 -36.35 -9.62 51.56
C LYS A 88 -36.78 -9.67 50.09
N GLU A 89 -38.09 -9.57 49.81
CA GLU A 89 -38.59 -9.50 48.44
C GLU A 89 -38.09 -8.23 47.72
N LYS A 90 -38.17 -7.08 48.38
CA LYS A 90 -37.65 -5.81 47.84
C LYS A 90 -36.13 -5.85 47.62
N GLU A 91 -35.39 -6.51 48.51
CA GLU A 91 -33.96 -6.71 48.35
C GLU A 91 -33.63 -7.58 47.13
N ALA A 92 -34.40 -8.65 46.89
CA ALA A 92 -34.26 -9.47 45.69
C ALA A 92 -34.60 -8.66 44.41
N GLN A 93 -35.67 -7.87 44.42
CA GLN A 93 -36.04 -6.98 43.30
C GLN A 93 -35.00 -5.86 43.07
N LEU A 94 -34.39 -5.33 44.13
CA LEU A 94 -33.34 -4.34 44.00
C LEU A 94 -32.06 -4.97 43.45
N SER A 95 -31.75 -6.21 43.85
CA SER A 95 -30.58 -6.96 43.39
C SER A 95 -30.62 -7.24 41.89
N THR A 96 -31.81 -7.42 41.29
CA THR A 96 -31.94 -7.55 39.84
C THR A 96 -31.79 -6.21 39.10
N LEU A 97 -32.15 -5.09 39.74
CA LEU A 97 -32.02 -3.74 39.18
C LEU A 97 -30.59 -3.17 39.31
N LEU A 98 -29.84 -3.60 40.34
CA LEU A 98 -28.49 -3.08 40.63
C LEU A 98 -27.51 -3.16 39.44
N PRO A 99 -27.42 -4.26 38.67
CA PRO A 99 -26.59 -4.32 37.47
C PRO A 99 -26.95 -3.26 36.43
N GLU A 100 -28.23 -2.97 36.21
CA GLU A 100 -28.67 -1.93 35.27
C GLU A 100 -28.30 -0.52 35.77
N LEU A 101 -28.41 -0.28 37.07
CA LEU A 101 -28.00 0.98 37.70
C LEU A 101 -26.48 1.17 37.64
N GLN A 102 -25.71 0.10 37.89
CA GLN A 102 -24.25 0.09 37.75
C GLN A 102 -23.82 0.26 36.29
N LEU A 103 -24.55 -0.33 35.34
CA LEU A 103 -24.35 -0.12 33.91
C LEU A 103 -24.62 1.34 33.53
N LYS A 104 -25.73 1.92 33.98
CA LYS A 104 -26.02 3.37 33.80
C LYS A 104 -24.93 4.26 34.40
N GLN A 105 -24.39 3.91 35.57
CA GLN A 105 -23.29 4.63 36.20
C GLN A 105 -21.96 4.47 35.44
N THR A 106 -21.70 3.28 34.89
CA THR A 106 -20.53 3.01 34.06
C THR A 106 -20.61 3.82 32.77
N LEU A 107 -21.77 3.81 32.11
CA LEU A 107 -22.05 4.63 30.92
C LEU A 107 -21.95 6.13 31.21
N SER A 108 -22.23 6.59 32.43
CA SER A 108 -22.07 8.01 32.80
C SER A 108 -20.62 8.42 33.09
N LYS A 109 -19.74 7.48 33.47
CA LYS A 109 -18.28 7.68 33.56
C LYS A 109 -17.64 7.79 32.17
N TYR A 110 -18.15 7.09 31.16
CA TYR A 110 -17.81 7.27 29.73
C TYR A 110 -18.53 8.48 29.12
N LYS A 111 -18.44 9.64 29.78
CA LYS A 111 -19.06 10.90 29.39
C LYS A 111 -18.60 11.32 27.98
N SER A 112 -19.33 10.90 26.94
CA SER A 112 -19.24 11.29 25.52
C SER A 112 -17.84 11.71 25.05
N GLU A 113 -16.90 10.77 24.93
CA GLU A 113 -15.62 11.03 24.25
C GLU A 113 -15.84 11.43 22.78
N ALA A 114 -16.92 10.96 22.15
CA ALA A 114 -17.29 11.30 20.77
C ALA A 114 -18.41 12.34 20.70
N GLN A 115 -18.23 13.39 19.88
CA GLN A 115 -19.24 14.40 19.56
C GLN A 115 -19.53 14.35 18.06
N ILE A 116 -20.82 14.26 17.69
CA ILE A 116 -21.25 14.18 16.29
C ILE A 116 -21.79 15.53 15.85
N TYR A 117 -21.17 16.09 14.82
CA TYR A 117 -21.54 17.35 14.19
C TYR A 117 -22.07 17.09 12.78
N LYS A 118 -23.29 17.56 12.48
CA LYS A 118 -23.94 17.36 11.18
C LYS A 118 -24.11 18.67 10.42
N GLY A 119 -23.94 18.61 9.10
CA GLY A 119 -24.09 19.74 8.18
C GLY A 119 -22.96 20.78 8.32
N MET A 120 -22.95 21.77 7.42
CA MET A 120 -21.85 22.76 7.35
C MET A 120 -21.62 23.56 8.63
N LYS A 121 -22.68 23.92 9.37
CA LYS A 121 -22.56 24.59 10.68
C LYS A 121 -21.90 23.68 11.73
N GLY A 122 -22.27 22.40 11.72
CA GLY A 122 -21.63 21.39 12.56
C GLY A 122 -20.16 21.22 12.22
N ALA A 123 -19.85 21.07 10.93
CA ALA A 123 -18.46 20.95 10.46
C ALA A 123 -17.62 22.17 10.86
N LYS A 124 -18.16 23.38 10.73
CA LYS A 124 -17.50 24.60 11.22
C LYS A 124 -17.16 24.51 12.71
N THR A 125 -18.09 24.05 13.53
CA THR A 125 -17.88 23.89 14.98
C THR A 125 -16.78 22.87 15.28
N ALA A 126 -16.77 21.72 14.60
CA ALA A 126 -15.75 20.70 14.76
C ALA A 126 -14.34 21.19 14.37
N PHE A 127 -14.23 21.98 13.30
CA PHE A 127 -12.96 22.54 12.83
C PHE A 127 -12.50 23.76 13.63
N ASP A 128 -13.44 24.55 14.18
CA ASP A 128 -13.12 25.63 15.13
C ASP A 128 -12.50 25.06 16.43
N ASP A 129 -12.91 23.85 16.86
CA ASP A 129 -12.29 23.14 18.00
C ASP A 129 -10.80 22.89 17.77
N VAL A 130 -10.40 22.54 16.53
CA VAL A 130 -8.97 22.35 16.17
C VAL A 130 -8.17 23.61 16.45
N LEU A 131 -8.68 24.78 16.06
CA LEU A 131 -8.01 26.07 16.26
C LEU A 131 -8.02 26.53 17.72
N LYS A 132 -8.97 26.04 18.52
CA LYS A 132 -9.09 26.31 19.95
C LYS A 132 -8.14 25.45 20.79
N VAL A 133 -8.00 24.18 20.43
CA VAL A 133 -7.20 23.19 21.17
C VAL A 133 -5.71 23.32 20.84
N CYS A 134 -5.37 23.48 19.55
CA CYS A 134 -3.97 23.54 19.11
C CYS A 134 -3.30 24.86 19.49
N LYS A 135 -2.03 24.78 19.88
CA LYS A 135 -1.15 25.91 20.18
C LYS A 135 -0.14 26.11 19.06
N LYS A 136 0.53 27.27 19.08
CA LYS A 136 1.62 27.58 18.15
C LYS A 136 2.71 26.50 18.25
N GLY A 137 3.08 25.91 17.12
CA GLY A 137 4.08 24.84 17.04
C GLY A 137 3.50 23.42 16.99
N ASP A 138 2.24 23.23 17.42
CA ASP A 138 1.56 21.92 17.33
C ASP A 138 1.40 21.50 15.87
N THR A 139 1.32 20.18 15.64
CA THR A 139 1.15 19.61 14.31
C THR A 139 -0.15 18.83 14.22
N ILE A 140 -0.95 19.17 13.22
CA ILE A 140 -2.17 18.43 12.83
C ILE A 140 -1.78 17.37 11.79
N PHE A 141 -2.34 16.17 11.91
CA PHE A 141 -2.08 15.08 10.97
C PHE A 141 -3.37 14.70 10.25
N VAL A 142 -3.37 14.71 8.91
CA VAL A 142 -4.58 14.46 8.11
C VAL A 142 -4.34 13.30 7.14
N PHE A 143 -5.13 12.25 7.29
CA PHE A 143 -5.09 11.04 6.48
C PHE A 143 -5.74 11.27 5.12
N VAL A 144 -5.11 10.69 4.09
CA VAL A 144 -5.58 10.51 2.71
C VAL A 144 -6.81 11.35 2.33
N VAL A 145 -6.54 12.59 1.92
CA VAL A 145 -7.53 13.52 1.39
C VAL A 145 -7.80 13.17 -0.08
N GLY A 146 -9.05 12.84 -0.39
CA GLY A 146 -9.56 12.71 -1.75
C GLY A 146 -9.97 14.04 -2.38
N ASP A 147 -10.77 13.96 -3.43
CA ASP A 147 -11.44 15.13 -3.99
C ASP A 147 -12.49 15.69 -3.01
N VAL A 148 -12.79 16.98 -3.12
CA VAL A 148 -13.71 17.71 -2.25
C VAL A 148 -14.51 18.70 -3.09
N ASP A 149 -15.81 18.78 -2.86
CA ASP A 149 -16.68 19.72 -3.58
C ASP A 149 -16.26 21.20 -3.37
N PRO A 150 -16.62 22.11 -4.30
CA PRO A 150 -16.16 23.50 -4.25
C PRO A 150 -16.58 24.28 -2.99
N ILE A 151 -17.74 23.97 -2.41
CA ILE A 151 -18.27 24.68 -1.23
C ILE A 151 -17.42 24.31 -0.02
N LEU A 152 -17.20 23.01 0.18
CA LEU A 152 -16.41 22.51 1.29
C LEU A 152 -14.92 22.87 1.13
N ASN A 153 -14.40 22.90 -0.11
CA ASN A 153 -13.04 23.36 -0.38
C ASN A 153 -12.83 24.84 0.01
N ARG A 154 -13.81 25.72 -0.28
CA ARG A 154 -13.77 27.13 0.14
C ARG A 154 -13.72 27.28 1.65
N PHE A 155 -14.53 26.50 2.37
CA PHE A 155 -14.49 26.46 3.84
C PHE A 155 -13.09 26.10 4.36
N PHE A 156 -12.46 25.07 3.79
CA PHE A 156 -11.12 24.65 4.20
C PHE A 156 -10.03 25.67 3.87
N ILE A 157 -10.09 26.37 2.74
CA ILE A 157 -9.12 27.44 2.42
C ILE A 157 -9.08 28.50 3.53
N HIS A 158 -10.26 28.94 4.00
CA HIS A 158 -10.33 29.90 5.10
C HIS A 158 -9.78 29.32 6.41
N HIS A 159 -10.17 28.09 6.76
CA HIS A 159 -9.66 27.42 7.95
C HIS A 159 -8.14 27.26 7.95
N TYR A 160 -7.56 26.84 6.83
CA TYR A 160 -6.12 26.64 6.69
C TYR A 160 -5.32 27.94 6.80
N ALA A 161 -5.88 29.05 6.30
CA ALA A 161 -5.28 30.38 6.45
C ALA A 161 -5.26 30.80 7.93
N GLU A 162 -6.38 30.60 8.66
CA GLU A 162 -6.45 30.91 10.09
C GLU A 162 -5.52 30.02 10.93
N ARG A 163 -5.48 28.71 10.63
CA ARG A 163 -4.49 27.78 11.21
C ARG A 163 -3.06 28.28 11.02
N ALA A 164 -2.70 28.68 9.79
CA ALA A 164 -1.35 29.16 9.47
C ALA A 164 -1.00 30.43 10.26
N LYS A 165 -1.94 31.39 10.38
CA LYS A 165 -1.76 32.61 11.20
C LYS A 165 -1.50 32.30 12.67
N ARG A 166 -2.13 31.26 13.22
CA ARG A 166 -1.91 30.79 14.61
C ARG A 166 -0.60 30.02 14.78
N GLY A 167 0.16 29.78 13.71
CA GLY A 167 1.42 29.08 13.77
C GLY A 167 1.29 27.57 14.01
N ILE A 168 0.14 26.98 13.67
CA ILE A 168 -0.12 25.54 13.82
C ILE A 168 0.31 24.83 12.53
N LYS A 169 1.18 23.83 12.64
CA LYS A 169 1.69 23.03 11.50
C LYS A 169 0.67 22.00 11.05
N THR A 170 0.76 21.55 9.81
CA THR A 170 -0.04 20.41 9.32
C THR A 170 0.78 19.50 8.43
N LYS A 171 0.57 18.18 8.59
CA LYS A 171 1.04 17.15 7.68
C LYS A 171 -0.16 16.44 7.06
N THR A 172 -0.30 16.50 5.74
CA THR A 172 -1.48 15.98 5.04
C THR A 172 -1.08 15.00 3.95
N ILE A 173 -1.65 13.79 4.00
CA ILE A 173 -1.52 12.81 2.92
C ILE A 173 -2.71 12.99 1.99
N PHE A 174 -2.47 13.03 0.68
CA PHE A 174 -3.51 13.09 -0.35
C PHE A 174 -3.51 11.80 -1.17
N SER A 175 -4.69 11.37 -1.58
CA SER A 175 -4.83 10.40 -2.67
C SER A 175 -4.56 11.08 -4.02
N GLU A 176 -4.41 10.27 -5.07
CA GLU A 176 -4.27 10.76 -6.43
C GLU A 176 -5.45 11.66 -6.87
N ALA A 177 -6.69 11.33 -6.47
CA ALA A 177 -7.87 12.15 -6.74
C ALA A 177 -7.78 13.56 -6.11
N GLY A 178 -7.08 13.68 -4.97
CA GLY A 178 -6.84 14.93 -4.27
C GLY A 178 -5.60 15.70 -4.73
N ARG A 179 -4.90 15.28 -5.80
CA ARG A 179 -3.64 15.93 -6.25
C ARG A 179 -3.80 17.43 -6.50
N HIS A 180 -4.87 17.85 -7.18
CA HIS A 180 -5.10 19.26 -7.46
C HIS A 180 -5.28 20.11 -6.18
N LEU A 181 -5.84 19.51 -5.11
CA LEU A 181 -5.91 20.14 -3.79
C LEU A 181 -4.52 20.24 -3.15
N TYR A 182 -3.68 19.22 -3.27
CA TYR A 182 -2.29 19.31 -2.83
C TYR A 182 -1.53 20.44 -3.55
N GLU A 183 -1.61 20.50 -4.88
CA GLU A 183 -0.90 21.51 -5.68
C GLU A 183 -1.32 22.94 -5.33
N SER A 184 -2.62 23.17 -5.09
CA SER A 184 -3.12 24.49 -4.67
C SER A 184 -2.74 24.86 -3.23
N ARG A 185 -2.35 23.89 -2.39
CA ARG A 185 -2.10 24.09 -0.95
C ARG A 185 -0.64 23.98 -0.54
N LYS A 186 0.24 23.41 -1.37
CA LYS A 186 1.65 23.14 -1.03
C LYS A 186 2.46 24.36 -0.62
N ASN A 187 2.04 25.56 -1.03
CA ASN A 187 2.69 26.83 -0.71
C ASN A 187 2.07 27.55 0.51
N ILE A 188 1.03 26.98 1.14
CA ILE A 188 0.46 27.56 2.37
C ILE A 188 1.52 27.46 3.49
N PRO A 189 1.76 28.52 4.28
CA PRO A 189 2.73 28.46 5.37
C PRO A 189 2.46 27.32 6.36
N LEU A 190 3.53 26.70 6.85
CA LEU A 190 3.49 25.60 7.83
C LEU A 190 2.68 24.38 7.35
N PHE A 191 2.62 24.15 6.04
CA PHE A 191 2.00 22.98 5.43
C PHE A 191 3.08 22.06 4.87
N GLU A 192 2.99 20.79 5.21
CA GLU A 192 3.71 19.71 4.54
C GLU A 192 2.67 18.73 4.00
N GLY A 193 2.84 18.30 2.75
CA GLY A 193 1.93 17.33 2.15
C GLY A 193 2.64 16.42 1.19
N LYS A 194 2.04 15.25 0.96
CA LYS A 194 2.46 14.33 -0.10
C LYS A 194 1.26 13.64 -0.73
N VAL A 195 1.39 13.29 -2.00
CA VAL A 195 0.40 12.50 -2.75
C VAL A 195 0.87 11.05 -2.78
N ILE A 196 -0.02 10.12 -2.43
CA ILE A 196 0.23 8.67 -2.52
C ILE A 196 -0.73 8.03 -3.52
N GLY A 197 -0.31 6.91 -4.12
CA GLY A 197 -1.12 6.14 -5.08
C GLY A 197 -2.28 5.34 -4.46
N ALA A 198 -2.54 5.48 -3.16
CA ALA A 198 -3.65 4.79 -2.49
C ALA A 198 -5.01 5.37 -2.90
N THR A 199 -6.04 4.52 -2.86
CA THR A 199 -7.43 4.92 -3.09
C THR A 199 -7.88 5.95 -2.04
N SER A 200 -8.68 6.92 -2.47
CA SER A 200 -9.31 7.86 -1.55
C SER A 200 -10.28 7.11 -0.64
N SER A 201 -10.20 7.36 0.68
CA SER A 201 -11.24 6.93 1.61
C SER A 201 -12.43 7.89 1.56
N ALA A 202 -13.65 7.35 1.66
CA ALA A 202 -14.86 8.15 1.84
C ALA A 202 -14.88 8.94 3.16
N ALA A 203 -14.04 8.53 4.13
CA ALA A 203 -13.82 9.22 5.38
C ALA A 203 -12.37 9.71 5.52
N THR A 204 -12.20 10.97 5.93
CA THR A 204 -10.92 11.59 6.26
C THR A 204 -10.72 11.57 7.77
N ILE A 205 -9.52 11.20 8.21
CA ILE A 205 -9.14 11.21 9.63
C ILE A 205 -8.22 12.40 9.87
N GLN A 206 -8.50 13.20 10.89
CA GLN A 206 -7.66 14.31 11.33
C GLN A 206 -7.31 14.15 12.81
N ILE A 207 -6.03 14.16 13.14
CA ILE A 207 -5.52 14.08 14.52
C ILE A 207 -5.02 15.46 14.95
N TYR A 208 -5.40 15.90 16.15
CA TYR A 208 -4.93 17.14 16.76
C TYR A 208 -5.04 17.06 18.29
N GLY A 209 -4.00 17.50 19.01
CA GLY A 209 -3.93 17.30 20.46
C GLY A 209 -4.20 15.83 20.84
N ASN A 210 -5.13 15.61 21.77
CA ASN A 210 -5.59 14.27 22.16
C ASN A 210 -6.89 13.85 21.46
N LYS A 211 -7.21 14.45 20.30
CA LYS A 211 -8.46 14.26 19.59
C LYS A 211 -8.29 13.71 18.18
N VAL A 212 -9.31 12.99 17.73
CA VAL A 212 -9.45 12.45 16.37
C VAL A 212 -10.78 12.92 15.80
N ASN A 213 -10.74 13.62 14.66
CA ASN A 213 -11.91 14.01 13.90
C ASN A 213 -12.06 13.11 12.67
N LEU A 214 -13.14 12.33 12.62
CA LEU A 214 -13.54 11.54 11.47
C LEU A 214 -14.57 12.33 10.67
N ARG A 215 -14.21 12.73 9.45
CA ARG A 215 -15.08 13.48 8.54
C ARG A 215 -15.52 12.61 7.37
N MET A 216 -16.81 12.58 7.09
CA MET A 216 -17.39 11.91 5.91
C MET A 216 -18.43 12.80 5.22
N GLY A 217 -18.67 12.54 3.93
CA GLY A 217 -19.65 13.28 3.13
C GLY A 217 -19.12 14.53 2.43
N ASN A 218 -20.02 15.19 1.70
CA ASN A 218 -19.81 16.44 0.95
C ASN A 218 -20.53 17.62 1.64
N SER A 219 -20.57 18.79 1.02
CA SER A 219 -21.26 19.98 1.54
C SER A 219 -22.70 19.75 2.01
N ASP A 220 -23.43 18.82 1.40
CA ASP A 220 -24.87 18.63 1.65
C ASP A 220 -25.13 17.72 2.84
N ASN A 221 -24.25 16.74 3.07
CA ASN A 221 -24.44 15.69 4.08
C ASN A 221 -23.22 15.47 4.99
N ILE A 222 -22.32 16.46 5.12
CA ILE A 222 -21.12 16.35 5.94
C ILE A 222 -21.43 15.94 7.39
N VAL A 223 -20.68 14.96 7.87
CA VAL A 223 -20.69 14.52 9.28
C VAL A 223 -19.26 14.53 9.79
N CYS A 224 -19.04 15.16 10.94
CA CYS A 224 -17.78 15.13 11.68
C CYS A 224 -18.01 14.43 13.03
N VAL A 225 -17.21 13.41 13.33
CA VAL A 225 -17.21 12.72 14.63
C VAL A 225 -15.90 13.04 15.31
N VAL A 226 -15.94 13.88 16.33
CA VAL A 226 -14.77 14.31 17.10
C VAL A 226 -14.68 13.45 18.36
N ILE A 227 -13.62 12.66 18.47
CA ILE A 227 -13.35 11.75 19.58
C ILE A 227 -12.17 12.27 20.40
N GLU A 228 -12.37 12.59 21.68
CA GLU A 228 -11.33 13.00 22.61
C GLU A 228 -10.82 11.78 23.40
N ASN A 229 -9.71 11.21 22.92
CA ASN A 229 -9.09 10.03 23.50
C ASN A 229 -7.59 9.98 23.11
N GLU A 230 -6.71 10.19 24.09
CA GLU A 230 -5.26 10.24 23.87
C GLU A 230 -4.69 8.95 23.29
N LYS A 231 -5.13 7.79 23.78
CA LYS A 231 -4.66 6.48 23.28
C LYS A 231 -5.05 6.29 21.81
N LEU A 232 -6.27 6.68 21.44
CA LEU A 232 -6.75 6.61 20.07
C LEU A 232 -5.99 7.58 19.15
N ALA A 233 -5.79 8.82 19.60
CA ALA A 233 -5.01 9.81 18.86
C ALA A 233 -3.57 9.33 18.61
N LYS A 234 -2.93 8.73 19.62
CA LYS A 234 -1.59 8.13 19.50
C LYS A 234 -1.58 6.95 18.52
N ALA A 235 -2.53 6.03 18.61
CA ALA A 235 -2.61 4.88 17.72
C ALA A 235 -2.79 5.28 16.25
N PHE A 236 -3.70 6.22 15.96
CA PHE A 236 -3.80 6.78 14.61
C PHE A 236 -2.54 7.56 14.25
N LYS A 237 -1.85 8.21 15.18
CA LYS A 237 -0.62 8.92 14.86
C LYS A 237 0.49 7.97 14.41
N GLU A 238 0.65 6.83 15.07
CA GLU A 238 1.57 5.76 14.66
C GLU A 238 1.22 5.22 13.26
N GLN A 239 -0.07 5.00 12.97
CA GLN A 239 -0.52 4.63 11.63
C GLN A 239 -0.22 5.71 10.58
N PHE A 240 -0.37 6.99 10.95
CA PHE A 240 -0.02 8.11 10.08
C PHE A 240 1.47 8.07 9.74
N ASP A 241 2.33 7.87 10.74
CA ASP A 241 3.78 7.83 10.53
C ASP A 241 4.20 6.67 9.62
N LEU A 242 3.59 5.49 9.76
CA LEU A 242 3.79 4.38 8.83
C LEU A 242 3.43 4.76 7.38
N MET A 243 2.31 5.45 7.19
CA MET A 243 1.91 5.94 5.86
C MET A 243 2.81 7.10 5.39
N TRP A 244 3.27 7.94 6.31
CA TRP A 244 4.09 9.13 6.04
C TRP A 244 5.52 8.79 5.66
N ASP A 245 6.09 7.77 6.27
CA ASP A 245 7.47 7.33 6.03
C ASP A 245 7.56 6.20 5.01
N GLN A 246 6.43 5.78 4.43
CA GLN A 246 6.40 4.77 3.37
C GLN A 246 7.26 5.19 2.17
N ARG A 247 8.35 4.46 1.96
CA ARG A 247 9.32 4.67 0.86
C ARG A 247 8.96 3.94 -0.42
N VAL A 248 7.89 3.15 -0.40
CA VAL A 248 7.40 2.38 -1.55
C VAL A 248 5.94 2.74 -1.82
N ALA A 249 5.65 3.27 -3.00
CA ALA A 249 4.29 3.57 -3.43
C ALA A 249 3.90 2.70 -4.63
N THR A 250 2.70 2.15 -4.61
CA THR A 250 2.13 1.36 -5.71
C THR A 250 1.18 2.22 -6.53
N TYR A 251 1.33 2.18 -7.84
CA TYR A 251 0.48 2.87 -8.81
C TYR A 251 -0.13 1.84 -9.76
N GLU A 252 -1.45 1.74 -9.79
CA GLU A 252 -2.17 0.78 -10.63
C GLU A 252 -3.04 1.46 -11.69
N GLY A 253 -3.02 0.91 -12.90
CA GLY A 253 -3.74 1.44 -14.04
C GLY A 253 -2.96 2.54 -14.77
N GLU A 254 -3.36 2.79 -16.01
CA GLU A 254 -2.62 3.64 -16.95
C GLU A 254 -2.34 5.05 -16.39
N GLN A 255 -3.37 5.73 -15.87
CA GLN A 255 -3.21 7.11 -15.38
C GLN A 255 -2.29 7.20 -14.16
N ALA A 256 -2.42 6.30 -13.19
CA ALA A 256 -1.57 6.29 -12.00
C ALA A 256 -0.11 6.02 -12.35
N VAL A 257 0.13 5.06 -13.27
CA VAL A 257 1.47 4.75 -13.77
C VAL A 257 2.07 5.94 -14.52
N ARG A 258 1.30 6.62 -15.39
CA ARG A 258 1.75 7.85 -16.07
C ARG A 258 2.20 8.90 -15.04
N ASN A 259 1.45 9.11 -13.97
CA ASN A 259 1.78 10.07 -12.92
C ASN A 259 3.07 9.70 -12.17
N ALA A 260 3.32 8.41 -11.92
CA ALA A 260 4.58 7.94 -11.34
C ALA A 260 5.78 8.26 -12.24
N TYR A 261 5.65 7.99 -13.55
CA TYR A 261 6.66 8.30 -14.56
C TYR A 261 6.89 9.81 -14.70
N GLN A 262 5.81 10.59 -14.76
CA GLN A 262 5.89 12.06 -14.84
C GLN A 262 6.63 12.65 -13.65
N SER A 263 6.43 12.10 -12.44
CA SER A 263 7.15 12.55 -11.25
C SER A 263 8.67 12.42 -11.38
N VAL A 264 9.16 11.42 -12.12
CA VAL A 264 10.60 11.29 -12.42
C VAL A 264 11.07 12.42 -13.32
N VAL A 265 10.30 12.78 -14.35
CA VAL A 265 10.61 13.93 -15.21
C VAL A 265 10.68 15.21 -14.38
N GLU A 266 9.71 15.43 -13.51
CA GLU A 266 9.62 16.63 -12.66
C GLU A 266 10.83 16.76 -11.71
N THR A 267 11.26 15.66 -11.08
CA THR A 267 12.34 15.69 -10.08
C THR A 267 13.75 15.53 -10.65
N THR A 268 13.89 15.02 -11.87
CA THR A 268 15.20 14.84 -12.54
C THR A 268 15.95 16.17 -12.65
N LYS A 269 17.26 16.16 -12.34
CA LYS A 269 18.16 17.32 -12.50
C LYS A 269 18.96 17.24 -13.80
N PRO A 270 19.36 18.37 -14.41
CA PRO A 270 20.16 18.36 -15.65
C PRO A 270 21.51 17.67 -15.56
N SER A 271 22.08 17.53 -14.36
CA SER A 271 23.33 16.81 -14.15
C SER A 271 23.14 15.29 -14.03
N GLU A 272 21.90 14.81 -13.89
CA GLU A 272 21.64 13.40 -13.60
C GLU A 272 21.68 12.52 -14.84
N GLU A 273 22.13 11.30 -14.61
CA GLU A 273 22.05 10.21 -15.56
C GLU A 273 20.96 9.23 -15.14
N ILE A 274 20.14 8.83 -16.12
CA ILE A 274 19.04 7.90 -15.93
C ILE A 274 19.37 6.62 -16.69
N VAL A 275 19.23 5.50 -15.99
CA VAL A 275 19.39 4.17 -16.58
C VAL A 275 18.08 3.41 -16.50
N VAL A 276 17.77 2.66 -17.56
CA VAL A 276 16.52 1.91 -17.67
C VAL A 276 16.80 0.49 -18.14
N PHE A 277 16.43 -0.50 -17.35
CA PHE A 277 16.24 -1.87 -17.83
C PHE A 277 14.90 -1.90 -18.55
N ALA A 278 14.93 -1.85 -19.87
CA ALA A 278 13.79 -1.45 -20.69
C ALA A 278 13.02 -2.65 -21.25
N THR A 279 11.72 -2.45 -21.40
CA THR A 279 10.82 -3.35 -22.13
C THR A 279 9.73 -2.52 -22.78
N LYS A 280 9.23 -2.98 -23.94
CA LYS A 280 8.17 -2.29 -24.66
C LYS A 280 6.81 -2.56 -23.98
N PRO A 281 6.06 -1.54 -23.54
CA PRO A 281 4.68 -1.74 -23.10
C PRO A 281 3.82 -2.32 -24.24
N PRO A 282 2.99 -3.34 -23.98
CA PRO A 282 2.23 -4.01 -25.04
C PRO A 282 1.03 -3.19 -25.53
N GLN A 283 0.45 -2.36 -24.67
CA GLN A 283 -0.67 -1.47 -25.01
C GLN A 283 -0.18 -0.23 -25.76
N GLN A 284 -0.85 0.11 -26.86
CA GLN A 284 -0.45 1.22 -27.73
C GLN A 284 -0.44 2.57 -26.99
N SER A 285 -1.49 2.89 -26.23
CA SER A 285 -1.59 4.15 -25.47
C SER A 285 -0.42 4.37 -24.51
N VAL A 286 -0.06 3.32 -23.75
CA VAL A 286 1.06 3.31 -22.81
C VAL A 286 2.40 3.32 -23.54
N SER A 287 2.50 2.61 -24.66
CA SER A 287 3.68 2.58 -25.52
C SER A 287 4.00 3.96 -26.11
N ASP A 288 2.99 4.71 -26.56
CA ASP A 288 3.14 6.05 -27.14
C ASP A 288 3.56 7.04 -26.07
N TYR A 289 2.92 6.97 -24.89
CA TYR A 289 3.33 7.74 -23.73
C TYR A 289 4.79 7.43 -23.32
N ASN A 290 5.21 6.17 -23.35
CA ASN A 290 6.57 5.77 -23.01
C ASN A 290 7.62 6.41 -23.94
N VAL A 291 7.33 6.56 -25.23
CA VAL A 291 8.22 7.28 -26.17
C VAL A 291 8.28 8.77 -25.82
N LEU A 292 7.12 9.41 -25.61
CA LEU A 292 7.05 10.83 -25.22
C LEU A 292 7.79 11.10 -23.90
N TRP A 293 7.63 10.22 -22.92
CA TRP A 293 8.30 10.32 -21.62
C TRP A 293 9.83 10.24 -21.75
N ASN A 294 10.34 9.33 -22.58
CA ASN A 294 11.77 9.24 -22.85
C ASN A 294 12.29 10.51 -23.56
N GLN A 295 11.52 11.05 -24.51
CA GLN A 295 11.85 12.31 -25.18
C GLN A 295 11.96 13.47 -24.17
N GLN A 296 11.01 13.59 -23.24
CA GLN A 296 11.04 14.60 -22.19
C GLN A 296 12.26 14.44 -21.26
N LEU A 297 12.60 13.20 -20.89
CA LEU A 297 13.79 12.94 -20.08
C LEU A 297 15.08 13.25 -20.82
N ALA A 298 15.20 12.90 -22.09
CA ALA A 298 16.38 13.17 -22.91
C ALA A 298 16.67 14.68 -23.04
N GLN A 299 15.61 15.51 -23.06
CA GLN A 299 15.74 16.97 -23.07
C GLN A 299 16.18 17.55 -21.72
N LYS A 300 15.92 16.85 -20.62
CA LYS A 300 16.14 17.36 -19.26
C LYS A 300 17.39 16.80 -18.59
N ALA A 301 17.66 15.50 -18.71
CA ALA A 301 18.76 14.80 -18.06
C ALA A 301 20.08 14.97 -18.85
N LYS A 302 21.21 14.71 -18.20
CA LYS A 302 22.52 14.70 -18.88
C LYS A 302 22.58 13.59 -19.93
N ARG A 303 22.00 12.43 -19.59
CA ARG A 303 22.03 11.22 -20.41
C ARG A 303 20.92 10.26 -19.97
N VAL A 304 20.30 9.58 -20.92
CA VAL A 304 19.32 8.52 -20.67
C VAL A 304 19.76 7.28 -21.44
N ARG A 305 20.04 6.18 -20.73
CA ARG A 305 20.49 4.91 -21.31
C ARG A 305 19.46 3.81 -21.05
N LEU A 306 19.08 3.09 -22.09
CA LEU A 306 18.08 2.01 -22.03
C LEU A 306 18.67 0.69 -22.51
N LEU A 307 18.56 -0.33 -21.67
CA LEU A 307 19.07 -1.67 -21.93
C LEU A 307 17.89 -2.64 -22.09
N TYR A 308 17.69 -3.15 -23.30
CA TYR A 308 16.65 -4.12 -23.61
C TYR A 308 17.19 -5.54 -23.48
N SER A 309 16.45 -6.43 -22.80
CA SER A 309 16.77 -7.86 -22.79
C SER A 309 16.08 -8.57 -23.97
N GLY A 310 16.86 -9.28 -24.78
CA GLY A 310 16.37 -10.16 -25.84
C GLY A 310 16.27 -9.49 -27.21
N GLU A 311 16.79 -10.14 -28.23
CA GLU A 311 16.88 -9.64 -29.62
C GLU A 311 15.61 -9.87 -30.45
N THR A 312 14.45 -9.57 -29.86
CA THR A 312 13.18 -9.65 -30.59
C THR A 312 13.08 -8.50 -31.60
N GLU A 313 12.36 -8.71 -32.70
CA GLU A 313 12.10 -7.63 -33.67
C GLU A 313 11.36 -6.44 -33.03
N ALA A 314 10.50 -6.71 -32.04
CA ALA A 314 9.85 -5.69 -31.25
C ALA A 314 10.84 -4.82 -30.46
N ASN A 315 11.83 -5.43 -29.79
CA ASN A 315 12.87 -4.70 -29.07
C ASN A 315 13.81 -3.94 -30.01
N LYS A 316 14.18 -4.52 -31.16
CA LYS A 316 15.00 -3.81 -32.16
C LYS A 316 14.32 -2.56 -32.67
N LYS A 317 13.05 -2.68 -33.08
CA LYS A 317 12.26 -1.54 -33.53
C LYS A 317 12.14 -0.49 -32.42
N ARG A 318 11.80 -0.90 -31.19
CA ARG A 318 11.66 0.00 -30.04
C ARG A 318 12.97 0.68 -29.65
N ALA A 319 14.10 -0.03 -29.69
CA ALA A 319 15.40 0.56 -29.41
C ALA A 319 15.77 1.65 -30.43
N SER A 320 15.39 1.48 -31.71
CA SER A 320 15.54 2.51 -32.74
C SER A 320 14.62 3.71 -32.48
N GLU A 321 13.32 3.46 -32.22
CA GLU A 321 12.33 4.51 -31.89
C GLU A 321 12.80 5.37 -30.70
N ILE A 322 13.39 4.75 -29.67
CA ILE A 322 13.87 5.47 -28.49
C ILE A 322 15.22 6.18 -28.74
N ALA A 323 16.06 5.65 -29.63
CA ALA A 323 17.29 6.34 -30.03
C ALA A 323 16.99 7.65 -30.79
N GLU A 324 15.95 7.64 -31.64
CA GLU A 324 15.50 8.82 -32.40
C GLU A 324 15.06 9.99 -31.51
N VAL A 325 14.60 9.72 -30.28
CA VAL A 325 14.20 10.76 -29.32
C VAL A 325 15.35 11.24 -28.41
N GLY A 326 16.60 10.89 -28.73
CA GLY A 326 17.80 11.39 -28.06
C GLY A 326 18.30 10.55 -26.89
N CYS A 327 17.76 9.34 -26.70
CA CYS A 327 18.28 8.39 -25.72
C CYS A 327 19.33 7.46 -26.35
N GLU A 328 20.12 6.80 -25.51
CA GLU A 328 21.01 5.74 -25.95
C GLU A 328 20.41 4.38 -25.65
N THR A 329 20.48 3.46 -26.61
CA THR A 329 19.88 2.14 -26.48
C THR A 329 20.88 1.03 -26.75
N LYS A 330 20.78 -0.05 -25.99
CA LYS A 330 21.54 -1.29 -26.21
C LYS A 330 20.61 -2.49 -26.03
N ILE A 331 20.84 -3.55 -26.79
CA ILE A 331 20.09 -4.80 -26.68
C ILE A 331 21.05 -5.88 -26.19
N LEU A 332 20.68 -6.59 -25.12
CA LEU A 332 21.40 -7.74 -24.63
C LEU A 332 20.98 -8.99 -25.44
N PRO A 333 21.93 -9.82 -25.88
CA PRO A 333 21.67 -11.06 -26.59
C PRO A 333 21.22 -12.17 -25.63
N THR A 334 20.08 -11.98 -24.97
CA THR A 334 19.50 -12.97 -24.05
C THR A 334 18.39 -13.78 -24.72
N PRO A 335 18.15 -15.05 -24.29
CA PRO A 335 17.10 -15.87 -24.87
C PRO A 335 15.68 -15.45 -24.45
N TYR A 336 15.55 -14.59 -23.43
CA TYR A 336 14.28 -14.09 -22.92
C TYR A 336 14.21 -12.56 -22.95
N ALA A 337 12.99 -12.04 -23.07
CA ALA A 337 12.67 -10.63 -22.87
C ALA A 337 11.99 -10.44 -21.52
N SER A 338 12.44 -9.45 -20.73
CA SER A 338 11.82 -9.13 -19.45
C SER A 338 10.45 -8.47 -19.68
N PRO A 339 9.39 -8.87 -18.98
CA PRO A 339 8.11 -8.14 -18.97
C PRO A 339 8.14 -6.91 -18.05
N ILE A 340 9.24 -6.71 -17.33
CA ILE A 340 9.41 -5.67 -16.32
C ILE A 340 10.36 -4.58 -16.82
N SER A 341 9.96 -3.33 -16.66
CA SER A 341 10.83 -2.16 -16.80
C SER A 341 11.35 -1.70 -15.44
N THR A 342 12.63 -1.37 -15.34
CA THR A 342 13.21 -0.74 -14.14
C THR A 342 13.88 0.57 -14.52
N VAL A 343 13.32 1.70 -14.08
CA VAL A 343 13.90 3.04 -14.22
C VAL A 343 14.66 3.39 -12.95
N VAL A 344 15.86 3.95 -13.08
CA VAL A 344 16.67 4.42 -11.95
C VAL A 344 17.10 5.87 -12.20
N ALA A 345 16.59 6.80 -11.40
CA ALA A 345 16.85 8.25 -11.49
C ALA A 345 17.09 8.84 -10.08
N GLY A 346 18.26 9.42 -9.81
CA GLY A 346 18.61 9.85 -8.45
C GLY A 346 18.49 8.73 -7.38
N SER A 347 17.68 8.93 -6.34
CA SER A 347 17.31 7.88 -5.37
C SER A 347 16.03 7.12 -5.74
N THR A 348 15.35 7.56 -6.80
CA THR A 348 14.05 7.05 -7.24
C THR A 348 14.23 5.86 -8.16
N ILE A 349 13.48 4.80 -7.88
CA ILE A 349 13.38 3.61 -8.72
C ILE A 349 11.92 3.42 -9.09
N LEU A 350 11.63 3.23 -10.37
CA LEU A 350 10.32 2.74 -10.82
C LEU A 350 10.48 1.32 -11.32
N HIS A 351 9.76 0.38 -10.72
CA HIS A 351 9.70 -1.01 -11.16
C HIS A 351 8.30 -1.28 -11.70
N SER A 352 8.19 -1.46 -13.02
CA SER A 352 6.91 -1.47 -13.74
C SER A 352 6.66 -2.79 -14.42
N VAL A 353 5.50 -3.37 -14.13
CA VAL A 353 4.98 -4.57 -14.81
C VAL A 353 3.97 -4.11 -15.86
N TRP A 354 4.26 -4.38 -17.13
CA TRP A 354 3.39 -3.99 -18.23
C TRP A 354 2.44 -5.13 -18.60
N GLN A 355 1.18 -4.95 -18.24
CA GLN A 355 0.07 -5.87 -18.50
C GLN A 355 -1.19 -5.04 -18.79
N GLU A 356 -2.35 -5.68 -18.96
CA GLU A 356 -3.60 -4.98 -19.29
C GLU A 356 -3.94 -3.85 -18.29
N LYS A 357 -3.73 -4.12 -17.00
CA LYS A 357 -3.73 -3.10 -15.94
C LYS A 357 -2.29 -2.90 -15.45
N PRO A 358 -1.53 -1.94 -16.01
CA PRO A 358 -0.12 -1.78 -15.67
C PRO A 358 0.04 -1.39 -14.20
N THR A 359 1.12 -1.84 -13.59
CA THR A 359 1.43 -1.55 -12.18
C THR A 359 2.86 -1.06 -12.06
N THR A 360 3.09 -0.03 -11.25
CA THR A 360 4.43 0.51 -10.96
C THR A 360 4.65 0.64 -9.47
N PHE A 361 5.77 0.10 -9.00
CA PHE A 361 6.30 0.32 -7.67
C PHE A 361 7.33 1.45 -7.74
N LYS A 362 7.03 2.58 -7.10
CA LYS A 362 7.99 3.67 -6.90
C LYS A 362 8.69 3.47 -5.58
N ILE A 363 10.01 3.34 -5.61
CA ILE A 363 10.85 3.13 -4.42
C ILE A 363 11.81 4.31 -4.29
N GLU A 364 11.86 4.92 -3.11
CA GLU A 364 12.86 5.95 -2.78
C GLU A 364 13.94 5.37 -1.88
N ASN A 365 15.06 4.93 -2.47
CA ASN A 365 16.18 4.36 -1.74
C ASN A 365 17.50 4.51 -2.53
N LYS A 366 18.41 5.33 -1.99
CA LYS A 366 19.71 5.62 -2.59
C LYS A 366 20.58 4.37 -2.76
N VAL A 367 20.67 3.50 -1.75
CA VAL A 367 21.53 2.31 -1.78
C VAL A 367 21.07 1.34 -2.86
N VAL A 368 19.76 1.10 -2.97
CA VAL A 368 19.20 0.23 -4.00
C VAL A 368 19.41 0.83 -5.39
N ALA A 369 19.24 2.15 -5.53
CA ALA A 369 19.43 2.84 -6.81
C ALA A 369 20.90 2.76 -7.27
N GLU A 370 21.86 2.93 -6.36
CA GLU A 370 23.29 2.78 -6.66
C GLU A 370 23.64 1.35 -7.08
N ALA A 371 23.17 0.33 -6.35
CA ALA A 371 23.39 -1.07 -6.72
C ALA A 371 22.79 -1.42 -8.10
N LEU A 372 21.59 -0.93 -8.42
CA LEU A 372 20.98 -1.14 -9.74
C LEU A 372 21.74 -0.44 -10.87
N ARG A 373 22.35 0.73 -10.60
CA ARG A 373 23.23 1.39 -11.57
C ARG A 373 24.50 0.59 -11.81
N GLU A 374 25.14 0.09 -10.77
CA GLU A 374 26.34 -0.75 -10.92
C GLU A 374 26.04 -2.01 -11.74
N ASN A 375 24.90 -2.67 -11.49
CA ASN A 375 24.42 -3.78 -12.31
C ASN A 375 24.16 -3.36 -13.76
N PHE A 376 23.57 -2.18 -13.97
CA PHE A 376 23.37 -1.63 -15.31
C PHE A 376 24.72 -1.41 -16.01
N GLU A 377 25.70 -0.79 -15.36
CA GLU A 377 27.03 -0.57 -15.93
C GLU A 377 27.74 -1.88 -16.27
N TYR A 378 27.61 -2.90 -15.42
CA TYR A 378 28.19 -4.21 -15.69
C TYR A 378 27.65 -4.80 -16.99
N LEU A 379 26.32 -4.79 -17.19
CA LEU A 379 25.70 -5.30 -18.41
C LEU A 379 25.91 -4.39 -19.62
N TRP A 380 25.90 -3.08 -19.41
CA TRP A 380 26.11 -2.07 -20.46
C TRP A 380 27.52 -2.17 -21.05
N ASN A 381 28.52 -2.38 -20.20
CA ASN A 381 29.92 -2.46 -20.59
C ASN A 381 30.39 -3.91 -20.83
N GLN A 382 29.48 -4.88 -20.80
CA GLN A 382 29.79 -6.28 -21.10
C GLN A 382 30.35 -6.40 -22.52
N LYS A 383 31.56 -6.94 -22.64
CA LYS A 383 32.28 -7.19 -23.92
C LYS A 383 32.32 -8.67 -24.31
N VAL A 384 31.80 -9.55 -23.44
CA VAL A 384 31.79 -10.99 -23.64
C VAL A 384 30.35 -11.49 -23.53
N HIS A 385 29.83 -12.08 -24.60
CA HIS A 385 28.48 -12.63 -24.66
C HIS A 385 28.53 -14.15 -24.87
N VAL A 386 27.72 -14.87 -24.09
CA VAL A 386 27.59 -16.33 -24.19
C VAL A 386 26.27 -16.65 -24.89
N PHE A 387 26.33 -17.52 -25.90
CA PHE A 387 25.18 -18.01 -26.65
C PHE A 387 25.04 -19.51 -26.43
N GLU A 388 23.84 -19.95 -26.05
CA GLU A 388 23.53 -21.36 -25.81
C GLU A 388 22.45 -21.85 -26.78
N GLY A 389 22.71 -23.00 -27.40
CA GLY A 389 21.85 -23.61 -28.42
C GLY A 389 22.17 -23.14 -29.84
N VAL A 390 21.89 -24.00 -30.82
CA VAL A 390 22.24 -23.78 -32.24
C VAL A 390 21.64 -22.49 -32.80
N LYS A 391 20.40 -22.14 -32.44
CA LYS A 391 19.71 -20.95 -32.96
C LYS A 391 20.39 -19.64 -32.53
N GLN A 392 20.85 -19.59 -31.28
CA GLN A 392 21.52 -18.46 -30.65
C GLN A 392 22.98 -18.41 -31.10
N ALA A 393 23.69 -19.54 -31.07
CA ALA A 393 25.09 -19.63 -31.49
C ALA A 393 25.28 -19.31 -32.99
N THR A 394 24.24 -19.47 -33.82
CA THR A 394 24.28 -19.06 -35.23
C THR A 394 23.97 -17.58 -35.45
N HIS A 395 23.54 -16.82 -34.42
CA HIS A 395 23.25 -15.39 -34.53
C HIS A 395 24.45 -14.61 -35.02
N PHE A 396 25.64 -14.90 -34.48
CA PHE A 396 26.89 -14.22 -34.84
C PHE A 396 27.15 -14.20 -36.37
N PHE A 397 26.80 -15.26 -37.09
CA PHE A 397 26.97 -15.29 -38.54
C PHE A 397 25.95 -14.40 -39.26
N ARG A 398 24.72 -14.27 -38.75
CA ARG A 398 23.74 -13.32 -39.31
C ARG A 398 24.24 -11.88 -39.14
N GLU A 399 24.91 -11.60 -38.03
CA GLU A 399 25.53 -10.31 -37.76
C GLU A 399 26.65 -9.99 -38.75
N ILE A 400 27.48 -10.97 -39.15
CA ILE A 400 28.46 -10.79 -40.23
C ILE A 400 27.76 -10.29 -41.52
N LEU A 401 26.62 -10.89 -41.89
CA LEU A 401 25.87 -10.44 -43.08
C LEU A 401 25.31 -9.03 -42.92
N ALA A 402 25.00 -8.60 -41.70
CA ALA A 402 24.43 -7.29 -41.42
C ALA A 402 25.49 -6.18 -41.37
N THR A 403 26.72 -6.53 -40.94
CA THR A 403 27.79 -5.57 -40.64
C THR A 403 28.81 -5.44 -41.76
N LEU A 404 29.25 -6.55 -42.36
CA LEU A 404 30.27 -6.53 -43.40
C LEU A 404 29.71 -6.14 -44.77
N LYS A 405 30.49 -5.35 -45.50
CA LYS A 405 30.21 -4.87 -46.86
C LYS A 405 30.93 -5.75 -47.90
N ALA A 406 30.54 -5.57 -49.17
CA ALA A 406 31.21 -6.25 -50.28
C ALA A 406 32.72 -5.94 -50.29
N GLY A 407 33.54 -6.99 -50.42
CA GLY A 407 35.00 -6.90 -50.40
C GLY A 407 35.64 -7.00 -49.02
N GLU A 408 34.90 -6.73 -47.93
CA GLU A 408 35.39 -6.96 -46.57
C GLU A 408 35.49 -8.45 -46.27
N GLU A 409 36.39 -8.82 -45.34
CA GLU A 409 36.73 -10.20 -45.06
C GLU A 409 36.64 -10.56 -43.57
N TYR A 410 36.37 -11.84 -43.31
CA TYR A 410 36.51 -12.45 -41.99
C TYR A 410 37.34 -13.74 -42.06
N TYR A 411 37.82 -14.17 -40.90
CA TYR A 411 38.76 -15.27 -40.76
C TYR A 411 38.15 -16.40 -39.94
N VAL A 412 38.46 -17.64 -40.29
CA VAL A 412 37.99 -18.83 -39.57
C VAL A 412 39.16 -19.79 -39.33
N ILE A 413 39.39 -20.16 -38.08
CA ILE A 413 40.29 -21.25 -37.65
C ILE A 413 39.44 -22.44 -37.22
N ASN A 414 39.85 -23.65 -37.59
CA ASN A 414 39.16 -24.91 -37.30
C ASN A 414 37.70 -24.90 -37.78
N GLY A 415 37.45 -24.41 -38.99
CA GLY A 415 36.12 -24.49 -39.60
C GLY A 415 35.63 -25.94 -39.59
N ASN A 416 34.47 -26.20 -38.98
CA ASN A 416 33.94 -27.53 -38.77
C ASN A 416 32.40 -27.53 -38.68
N TYR A 417 31.79 -28.73 -38.61
CA TYR A 417 30.34 -28.91 -38.46
C TYR A 417 29.97 -29.66 -37.15
N GLY A 418 30.86 -29.69 -36.16
CA GLY A 418 30.70 -30.42 -34.91
C GLY A 418 31.19 -31.88 -34.93
N THR A 419 31.22 -32.53 -33.76
CA THR A 419 31.62 -33.95 -33.61
C THR A 419 30.46 -34.92 -33.87
N LYS A 420 29.22 -34.48 -33.65
CA LYS A 420 27.97 -35.13 -34.08
C LYS A 420 27.34 -34.32 -35.18
N ALA A 421 26.88 -34.96 -36.27
CA ALA A 421 26.16 -34.25 -37.31
C ALA A 421 24.88 -33.63 -36.74
N VAL A 422 24.86 -32.31 -36.56
CA VAL A 422 23.64 -31.54 -36.29
C VAL A 422 23.11 -31.13 -37.68
N PRO A 423 22.10 -31.83 -38.26
CA PRO A 423 21.72 -31.63 -39.66
C PRO A 423 21.39 -30.16 -39.97
N GLN A 424 20.73 -29.50 -39.01
CA GLN A 424 20.36 -28.08 -39.07
C GLN A 424 21.57 -27.14 -39.25
N LEU A 425 22.75 -27.50 -38.72
CA LEU A 425 23.94 -26.66 -38.79
C LEU A 425 24.55 -26.65 -40.19
N ARG A 426 24.55 -27.80 -40.87
CA ARG A 426 25.05 -27.92 -42.25
C ARG A 426 24.18 -27.11 -43.20
N ASP A 427 22.86 -27.25 -43.09
CA ASP A 427 21.89 -26.51 -43.90
C ASP A 427 21.97 -25.01 -43.63
N PHE A 428 22.15 -24.62 -42.35
CA PHE A 428 22.37 -23.24 -41.97
C PHE A 428 23.60 -22.65 -42.65
N PHE A 429 24.78 -23.30 -42.52
CA PHE A 429 26.02 -22.76 -43.11
C PHE A 429 25.96 -22.73 -44.63
N PHE A 430 25.34 -23.72 -45.28
CA PHE A 430 25.12 -23.70 -46.71
C PHE A 430 24.29 -22.48 -47.15
N SER A 431 23.15 -22.25 -46.49
CA SER A 431 22.29 -21.09 -46.75
C SER A 431 22.99 -19.76 -46.43
N TYR A 432 23.73 -19.70 -45.33
CA TYR A 432 24.51 -18.54 -44.91
C TYR A 432 25.59 -18.20 -45.95
N HIS A 433 26.40 -19.17 -46.39
CA HIS A 433 27.46 -18.92 -47.34
C HIS A 433 26.93 -18.48 -48.71
N LYS A 434 25.76 -18.98 -49.15
CA LYS A 434 25.07 -18.48 -50.35
C LYS A 434 24.71 -17.00 -50.22
N LYS A 435 24.13 -16.58 -49.08
CA LYS A 435 23.79 -15.17 -48.81
C LYS A 435 25.02 -14.28 -48.71
N ARG A 436 26.05 -14.75 -48.01
CA ARG A 436 27.34 -14.07 -47.87
C ARG A 436 28.04 -13.86 -49.21
N SER A 437 28.08 -14.91 -50.04
CA SER A 437 28.64 -14.89 -51.39
C SER A 437 27.93 -13.85 -52.27
N ALA A 438 26.59 -13.84 -52.25
CA ALA A 438 25.79 -12.85 -52.97
C ALA A 438 26.03 -11.40 -52.51
N LYS A 439 26.42 -11.20 -51.24
CA LYS A 439 26.85 -9.88 -50.72
C LYS A 439 28.31 -9.53 -51.04
N GLY A 440 29.07 -10.41 -51.69
CA GLY A 440 30.48 -10.20 -51.99
C GLY A 440 31.39 -10.15 -50.76
N ILE A 441 30.94 -10.64 -49.60
CA ILE A 441 31.72 -10.68 -48.36
C ILE A 441 32.73 -11.82 -48.49
N LYS A 442 34.03 -11.52 -48.36
CA LYS A 442 35.12 -12.49 -48.47
C LYS A 442 35.33 -13.23 -47.14
N ALA A 443 36.01 -14.37 -47.21
CA ALA A 443 36.45 -15.08 -46.02
C ALA A 443 37.72 -15.88 -46.29
N LYS A 444 38.50 -16.15 -45.25
CA LYS A 444 39.62 -17.08 -45.29
C LYS A 444 39.43 -18.18 -44.25
N PHE A 445 39.37 -19.43 -44.71
CA PHE A 445 39.06 -20.58 -43.87
C PHE A 445 40.23 -21.53 -43.70
N LEU A 446 40.58 -21.83 -42.46
CA LEU A 446 41.38 -23.00 -42.09
C LEU A 446 40.42 -24.08 -41.60
N PHE A 447 40.02 -24.99 -42.49
CA PHE A 447 39.09 -26.09 -42.16
C PHE A 447 39.80 -27.27 -41.50
N ASN A 448 39.07 -28.05 -40.71
CA ASN A 448 39.55 -29.35 -40.24
C ASN A 448 39.80 -30.30 -41.43
N GLN A 449 40.87 -31.10 -41.37
CA GLN A 449 41.26 -32.01 -42.47
C GLN A 449 40.15 -33.00 -42.87
N ASN A 450 39.32 -33.43 -41.92
CA ASN A 450 38.21 -34.35 -42.14
C ASN A 450 37.08 -33.79 -43.04
N LEU A 451 37.15 -32.50 -43.40
CA LEU A 451 36.23 -31.85 -44.32
C LEU A 451 36.73 -31.80 -45.78
N LYS A 452 37.92 -32.32 -46.10
CA LYS A 452 38.55 -32.19 -47.42
C LYS A 452 37.62 -32.51 -48.60
N ASP A 453 36.85 -33.59 -48.49
CA ASP A 453 35.92 -34.04 -49.54
C ASP A 453 34.46 -33.61 -49.30
N LYS A 454 34.22 -32.75 -48.29
CA LYS A 454 32.88 -32.33 -47.85
C LYS A 454 32.61 -30.83 -48.04
N VAL A 455 33.63 -30.05 -48.39
CA VAL A 455 33.52 -28.60 -48.61
C VAL A 455 32.91 -28.31 -49.98
N ASN A 456 31.84 -27.51 -50.03
CA ASN A 456 31.27 -27.05 -51.29
C ASN A 456 32.00 -25.77 -51.76
N HIS A 457 32.93 -25.92 -52.70
CA HIS A 457 33.78 -24.82 -53.18
C HIS A 457 32.99 -23.70 -53.88
N LEU A 458 31.92 -24.03 -54.60
CA LEU A 458 31.10 -23.05 -55.31
C LEU A 458 30.35 -22.15 -54.32
N ALA A 459 29.85 -22.71 -53.22
CA ALA A 459 29.17 -21.96 -52.17
C ALA A 459 30.12 -21.02 -51.40
N LEU A 460 31.44 -21.23 -51.50
CA LEU A 460 32.45 -20.46 -50.79
C LEU A 460 33.04 -19.31 -51.60
N GLN A 461 32.83 -19.20 -52.92
CA GLN A 461 33.29 -18.02 -53.67
C GLN A 461 32.67 -16.73 -53.09
N PRO A 462 33.40 -15.61 -52.90
CA PRO A 462 34.79 -15.32 -53.29
C PRO A 462 35.81 -15.55 -52.14
N SER A 463 35.86 -16.75 -51.56
CA SER A 463 36.69 -17.05 -50.37
C SER A 463 37.80 -18.03 -50.67
N GLU A 464 38.86 -17.91 -49.87
CA GLU A 464 39.99 -18.81 -49.90
C GLU A 464 39.90 -19.78 -48.72
N TYR A 465 40.41 -20.99 -48.90
CA TYR A 465 40.46 -21.96 -47.81
C TYR A 465 41.68 -22.87 -47.92
N LYS A 466 42.13 -23.37 -46.77
CA LYS A 466 43.13 -24.42 -46.62
C LYS A 466 42.64 -25.43 -45.58
N PHE A 467 43.27 -26.60 -45.52
CA PHE A 467 42.99 -27.61 -44.51
C PHE A 467 44.14 -27.69 -43.51
N LEU A 468 43.80 -27.68 -42.23
CA LEU A 468 44.77 -27.89 -41.15
C LEU A 468 45.17 -29.37 -41.09
N PRO A 469 46.42 -29.68 -40.67
CA PRO A 469 46.84 -31.06 -40.44
C PRO A 469 46.04 -31.70 -39.30
N ALA A 470 45.91 -33.04 -39.32
CA ALA A 470 45.09 -33.80 -38.36
C ALA A 470 45.37 -33.46 -36.89
N ILE A 471 46.64 -33.21 -36.54
CA ILE A 471 47.07 -32.89 -35.17
C ILE A 471 46.51 -31.56 -34.63
N LEU A 472 46.12 -30.64 -35.52
CA LEU A 472 45.56 -29.33 -35.14
C LEU A 472 44.03 -29.30 -35.18
N GLN A 473 43.37 -30.43 -35.51
CA GLN A 473 41.91 -30.49 -35.53
C GLN A 473 41.33 -30.19 -34.15
N SER A 474 40.33 -29.32 -34.14
CA SER A 474 39.60 -28.98 -32.93
C SER A 474 38.09 -28.96 -33.19
N PRO A 475 37.26 -29.37 -32.21
CA PRO A 475 35.83 -29.09 -32.26
C PRO A 475 35.52 -27.60 -32.04
N LEU A 476 36.46 -26.84 -31.45
CA LEU A 476 36.35 -25.39 -31.31
C LEU A 476 36.63 -24.71 -32.65
N GLN A 477 35.64 -23.99 -33.16
CA GLN A 477 35.79 -23.08 -34.29
C GLN A 477 36.02 -21.66 -33.77
N ILE A 478 36.98 -20.95 -34.35
CA ILE A 478 37.27 -19.56 -34.02
C ILE A 478 36.99 -18.73 -35.27
N THR A 479 36.11 -17.75 -35.18
CA THR A 479 35.73 -16.86 -36.28
C THR A 479 35.91 -15.43 -35.84
N PHE A 480 36.58 -14.59 -36.65
CA PHE A 480 36.84 -13.21 -36.25
C PHE A 480 36.90 -12.24 -37.43
N TYR A 481 36.54 -10.99 -37.16
CA TYR A 481 36.60 -9.85 -38.09
C TYR A 481 36.63 -8.54 -37.30
N GLN A 482 37.23 -7.49 -37.86
CA GLN A 482 37.26 -6.15 -37.24
C GLN A 482 37.67 -6.20 -35.75
N THR A 483 36.72 -6.02 -34.82
CA THR A 483 36.94 -6.08 -33.37
C THR A 483 36.27 -7.29 -32.70
N LYS A 484 35.63 -8.18 -33.47
CA LYS A 484 34.81 -9.27 -33.00
C LYS A 484 35.52 -10.61 -33.14
N LEU A 485 35.63 -11.32 -32.03
CA LEU A 485 36.14 -12.67 -31.92
C LEU A 485 35.01 -13.57 -31.44
N TYR A 486 34.72 -14.63 -32.18
CA TYR A 486 33.71 -15.61 -31.83
C TYR A 486 34.32 -17.00 -31.72
N ILE A 487 34.19 -17.61 -30.55
CA ILE A 487 34.65 -18.97 -30.29
C ILE A 487 33.41 -19.84 -30.13
N SER A 488 33.24 -20.84 -30.97
CA SER A 488 32.06 -21.70 -30.98
C SER A 488 32.42 -23.17 -30.84
N LEU A 489 31.69 -23.87 -29.98
CA LEU A 489 31.67 -25.31 -29.84
C LEU A 489 30.37 -25.85 -30.45
N TRP A 490 30.49 -26.54 -31.58
CA TRP A 490 29.34 -27.07 -32.32
C TRP A 490 28.95 -28.47 -31.85
N GLU A 491 28.16 -28.54 -30.80
CA GLU A 491 27.54 -29.77 -30.29
C GLU A 491 26.01 -29.66 -30.36
N GLN A 492 25.28 -30.70 -29.93
CA GLN A 492 23.81 -30.66 -29.82
C GLN A 492 23.36 -29.45 -28.96
N GLU A 493 24.09 -29.19 -27.88
CA GLU A 493 24.04 -27.96 -27.10
C GLU A 493 25.19 -27.05 -27.51
N ALA A 494 25.04 -26.38 -28.65
CA ALA A 494 26.07 -25.48 -29.15
C ALA A 494 26.32 -24.32 -28.17
N ILE A 495 27.59 -23.98 -27.96
CA ILE A 495 28.00 -22.86 -27.10
C ILE A 495 28.84 -21.89 -27.92
N GLY A 496 28.54 -20.60 -27.82
CA GLY A 496 29.27 -19.53 -28.49
C GLY A 496 29.73 -18.44 -27.53
N PHE A 497 30.96 -17.97 -27.68
CA PHE A 497 31.53 -16.86 -26.94
C PHE A 497 31.88 -15.74 -27.91
N LEU A 498 31.11 -14.66 -27.92
CA LEU A 498 31.45 -13.44 -28.65
C LEU A 498 32.21 -12.49 -27.73
N ILE A 499 33.40 -12.09 -28.16
CA ILE A 499 34.28 -11.18 -27.46
C ILE A 499 34.57 -9.98 -28.37
N GLU A 500 34.24 -8.78 -27.91
CA GLU A 500 34.55 -7.53 -28.62
C GLU A 500 35.86 -6.91 -28.10
N ASN A 501 36.97 -7.24 -28.75
CA ASN A 501 38.29 -6.75 -28.37
C ASN A 501 39.27 -6.79 -29.55
N LYS A 502 39.68 -5.60 -30.03
CA LYS A 502 40.65 -5.46 -31.13
C LYS A 502 41.98 -6.17 -30.87
N LYS A 503 42.55 -6.08 -29.66
CA LYS A 503 43.83 -6.72 -29.34
C LYS A 503 43.76 -8.24 -29.42
N LEU A 504 42.63 -8.83 -28.99
CA LEU A 504 42.42 -10.27 -29.13
C LEU A 504 42.26 -10.67 -30.60
N VAL A 505 41.51 -9.90 -31.39
CA VAL A 505 41.40 -10.15 -32.84
C VAL A 505 42.77 -10.08 -33.52
N ASP A 506 43.57 -9.06 -33.23
CA ASP A 506 44.92 -8.90 -33.80
C ASP A 506 45.85 -10.08 -33.42
N ALA A 507 45.72 -10.61 -32.19
CA ALA A 507 46.44 -11.81 -31.77
C ALA A 507 45.99 -13.07 -32.53
N PHE A 508 44.68 -13.31 -32.66
CA PHE A 508 44.16 -14.44 -33.44
C PHE A 508 44.45 -14.33 -34.93
N LYS A 509 44.51 -13.10 -35.47
CA LYS A 509 44.97 -12.83 -36.83
C LYS A 509 46.42 -13.26 -37.02
N SER A 510 47.29 -12.97 -36.06
CA SER A 510 48.70 -13.39 -36.09
C SER A 510 48.82 -14.93 -36.09
N TYR A 511 48.03 -15.63 -35.27
CA TYR A 511 47.97 -17.10 -35.29
C TYR A 511 47.42 -17.64 -36.62
N PHE A 512 46.37 -17.02 -37.15
CA PHE A 512 45.82 -17.38 -38.45
C PHE A 512 46.88 -17.25 -39.54
N ASP A 513 47.59 -16.13 -39.61
CA ASP A 513 48.60 -15.88 -40.65
C ASP A 513 49.77 -16.85 -40.55
N LEU A 514 50.20 -17.20 -39.34
CA LEU A 514 51.20 -18.25 -39.10
C LEU A 514 50.72 -19.59 -39.69
N LEU A 515 49.51 -20.04 -39.33
CA LEU A 515 48.94 -21.29 -39.82
C LEU A 515 48.66 -21.27 -41.33
N TRP A 516 48.25 -20.12 -41.86
CA TRP A 516 47.93 -19.90 -43.26
C TRP A 516 49.17 -19.96 -44.15
N ASN A 517 50.31 -19.44 -43.69
CA ASN A 517 51.53 -19.37 -44.49
C ASN A 517 52.42 -20.63 -44.39
N GLN A 518 52.09 -21.56 -43.48
CA GLN A 518 52.76 -22.86 -43.42
C GLN A 518 52.48 -23.68 -44.69
N LYS A 519 53.48 -24.46 -45.10
CA LYS A 519 53.36 -25.48 -46.15
C LYS A 519 53.02 -26.81 -45.47
N TRP A 520 51.77 -27.21 -45.57
CA TRP A 520 51.27 -28.50 -45.09
C TRP A 520 51.00 -29.44 -46.24
#